data_AF-A0A956DWP5-F1
#
_entry.id   AF-A0A956DWP5-F1
#
_cell.length_a   1.000
_cell.length_b   1.000
_cell.length_c   1.000
_cell.angle_alpha   90.00
_cell.angle_beta   90.00
_cell.angle_gamma   90.00
#
_symmetry.space_group_name_H-M   'P 1'
#
loop_
_entity.id
_entity.type
_entity.pdbx_description
1 polymer ?
#
loop_
_entity_poly.entity_id
_entity_poly.type
_entity_poly.pdbx_seq_one_letter_code
_entity_poly.pdbx_strand_id
1 'polypeptide(L)'
;MSSDRGETWARMARTAERTGLEAVAAATWRPSSSDLTASQDTAVVLERLTDPAEGSGYDVVGKLGQGGMGVVLQARQRSLARHVALKRLRVDKSSSRAQFVSEAQICGRLEHPHVLPVHTLDNDQDGLCLAMKLVTGASWADVLRDRPEARAEHLQILRAVCLAMEYAHARGILHRDLKPANVMVGDYGQIYVMDWGVAVAFDDDAAD
;
A
#
# COMPACT_ATOMS: atom_id res chain seq x y z
N MET A 1 -3.61 22.98 23.14
CA MET A 1 -3.23 23.87 22.00
C MET A 1 -3.78 23.26 20.71
N SER A 2 -5.08 23.42 20.49
CA SER A 2 -5.88 22.74 19.44
C SER A 2 -6.71 23.79 18.68
N SER A 3 -6.07 24.68 17.93
CA SER A 3 -6.81 25.65 17.08
C SER A 3 -6.39 25.71 15.61
N ASP A 4 -5.31 25.03 15.20
CA ASP A 4 -4.75 25.22 13.84
C ASP A 4 -5.35 24.30 12.76
N ARG A 5 -6.08 23.25 13.17
CA ARG A 5 -6.77 22.34 12.23
C ARG A 5 -8.06 22.94 11.65
N GLY A 6 -8.73 23.86 12.36
CA GLY A 6 -9.99 24.44 11.88
C GLY A 6 -9.81 25.40 10.71
N GLU A 7 -8.70 26.14 10.69
CA GLU A 7 -8.44 27.20 9.70
C GLU A 7 -7.99 26.65 8.35
N THR A 8 -7.28 25.52 8.35
CA THR A 8 -6.86 24.80 7.13
C THR A 8 -8.07 24.28 6.36
N TRP A 9 -9.08 23.71 7.03
CA TRP A 9 -10.31 23.21 6.40
C TRP A 9 -11.21 24.31 5.85
N ALA A 10 -11.35 25.43 6.58
CA ALA A 10 -12.10 26.59 6.10
C ALA A 10 -11.48 27.19 4.82
N ARG A 11 -10.16 27.08 4.64
CA ARG A 11 -9.44 27.56 3.46
C ARG A 11 -9.59 26.62 2.26
N MET A 12 -9.64 25.31 2.49
CA MET A 12 -9.89 24.31 1.44
C MET A 12 -11.33 24.37 0.93
N ALA A 13 -12.32 24.53 1.82
CA ALA A 13 -13.73 24.67 1.45
C ALA A 13 -13.98 25.87 0.50
N ARG A 14 -13.41 27.04 0.84
CA ARG A 14 -13.47 28.25 -0.01
C ARG A 14 -12.77 28.10 -1.37
N THR A 15 -11.86 27.12 -1.50
CA THR A 15 -11.16 26.84 -2.76
C THR A 15 -11.97 25.89 -3.66
N ALA A 16 -12.72 24.96 -3.06
CA ALA A 16 -13.61 24.03 -3.77
C ALA A 16 -14.82 24.74 -4.42
N GLU A 17 -15.34 25.80 -3.80
CA GLU A 17 -16.41 26.66 -4.34
C GLU A 17 -16.03 27.34 -5.67
N ARG A 18 -14.73 27.55 -5.94
CA ARG A 18 -14.26 28.21 -7.18
C ARG A 18 -14.01 27.27 -8.36
N THR A 19 -13.99 25.95 -8.15
CA THR A 19 -13.53 24.97 -9.16
C THR A 19 -14.60 23.99 -9.64
N GLY A 20 -15.85 24.10 -9.16
CA GLY A 20 -16.93 23.19 -9.53
C GLY A 20 -16.80 21.78 -8.92
N LEU A 21 -15.94 21.61 -7.90
CA LEU A 21 -15.73 20.36 -7.15
C LEU A 21 -16.70 20.18 -5.97
N GLU A 22 -17.81 20.94 -5.94
CA GLU A 22 -18.78 20.95 -4.83
C GLU A 22 -19.33 19.56 -4.51
N ALA A 23 -19.55 18.72 -5.53
CA ALA A 23 -20.03 17.35 -5.34
C ALA A 23 -19.02 16.42 -4.65
N VAL A 24 -17.71 16.64 -4.85
CA VAL A 24 -16.65 15.83 -4.21
C VAL A 24 -16.40 16.29 -2.77
N ALA A 25 -16.50 17.60 -2.51
CA ALA A 25 -16.39 18.17 -1.17
C ALA A 25 -17.60 17.86 -0.27
N ALA A 26 -18.81 17.77 -0.84
CA ALA A 26 -20.03 17.42 -0.10
C ALA A 26 -20.13 15.91 0.22
N ALA A 27 -19.41 15.06 -0.51
CA ALA A 27 -19.38 13.61 -0.33
C ALA A 27 -18.22 13.15 0.56
N THR A 28 -17.98 13.82 1.70
CA THR A 28 -17.02 13.34 2.69
C THR A 28 -17.55 12.07 3.36
N TRP A 29 -17.28 10.92 2.75
CA TRP A 29 -17.43 9.63 3.40
C TRP A 29 -16.46 9.55 4.58
N ARG A 30 -16.99 9.32 5.78
CA ARG A 30 -16.20 9.03 6.98
C ARG A 30 -16.39 7.54 7.27
N PRO A 31 -15.34 6.71 7.13
CA PRO A 31 -15.46 5.32 7.51
C PRO A 31 -15.75 5.24 9.02
N SER A 32 -16.70 4.38 9.39
CA SER A 32 -16.89 4.02 10.79
C SER A 32 -15.72 3.15 11.28
N SER A 33 -15.50 3.06 12.59
CA SER A 33 -14.46 2.19 13.15
C SER A 33 -14.61 0.73 12.70
N SER A 34 -15.86 0.27 12.50
CA SER A 34 -16.18 -1.06 11.96
C SER A 34 -15.83 -1.24 10.48
N ASP A 35 -15.92 -0.17 9.66
CA ASP A 35 -15.52 -0.26 8.24
C ASP A 35 -14.00 -0.42 8.09
N LEU A 36 -13.24 0.09 9.06
CA LEU A 36 -11.78 0.00 9.07
C LEU A 36 -11.27 -1.36 9.58
N THR A 37 -12.07 -2.07 10.40
CA THR A 37 -11.74 -3.40 10.95
C THR A 37 -12.38 -4.55 10.19
N ALA A 38 -13.39 -4.29 9.34
CA ALA A 38 -14.05 -5.29 8.50
C ALA A 38 -13.07 -5.93 7.50
N SER A 39 -12.36 -6.97 7.95
CA SER A 39 -11.64 -7.87 7.07
C SER A 39 -12.65 -8.76 6.37
N GLN A 40 -12.71 -8.71 5.04
CA GLN A 40 -13.32 -9.83 4.32
C GLN A 40 -12.48 -11.09 4.59
N ASP A 41 -13.16 -12.20 4.83
CA ASP A 41 -12.51 -13.49 5.00
C ASP A 41 -11.67 -13.81 3.74
N THR A 42 -10.38 -14.11 3.95
CA THR A 42 -9.44 -14.48 2.88
C THR A 42 -9.99 -15.64 2.05
N ALA A 43 -10.73 -16.57 2.64
CA ALA A 43 -11.36 -17.68 1.93
C ALA A 43 -12.41 -17.18 0.90
N VAL A 44 -13.23 -16.20 1.27
CA VAL A 44 -14.25 -15.62 0.38
C VAL A 44 -13.60 -14.88 -0.78
N VAL A 45 -12.51 -14.15 -0.52
CA VAL A 45 -11.77 -13.45 -1.59
C VAL A 45 -11.10 -14.45 -2.53
N LEU A 46 -10.52 -15.53 -1.99
CA LEU A 46 -9.94 -16.60 -2.81
C LEU A 46 -10.98 -17.31 -3.68
N GLU A 47 -12.19 -17.55 -3.15
CA GLU A 47 -13.31 -18.15 -3.91
C GLU A 47 -13.73 -17.29 -5.10
N ARG A 48 -13.63 -15.95 -4.99
CA ARG A 48 -13.88 -15.03 -6.11
C ARG A 48 -12.74 -14.98 -7.13
N LEU A 49 -11.57 -15.46 -6.76
CA LEU A 49 -10.34 -15.47 -7.57
C LEU A 49 -9.96 -16.90 -8.01
N THR A 50 -10.91 -17.84 -8.02
CA THR A 50 -10.67 -19.25 -8.40
C THR A 50 -10.39 -19.38 -9.89
N ASP A 51 -11.23 -18.79 -10.73
CA ASP A 51 -11.09 -18.91 -12.18
C ASP A 51 -10.18 -17.81 -12.73
N PRO A 52 -9.11 -18.17 -13.46
CA PRO A 52 -8.26 -17.17 -14.10
C PRO A 52 -9.05 -16.43 -15.18
N ALA A 53 -8.96 -15.10 -15.19
CA ALA A 53 -9.51 -14.29 -16.25
C ALA A 53 -8.86 -14.63 -17.61
N GLU A 54 -9.61 -14.43 -18.70
CA GLU A 54 -9.05 -14.56 -20.05
C GLU A 54 -8.01 -13.46 -20.31
N GLY A 55 -6.73 -13.84 -20.30
CA GLY A 55 -5.63 -12.91 -20.53
C GLY A 55 -5.21 -12.13 -19.26
N SER A 56 -3.98 -11.59 -19.28
CA SER A 56 -3.39 -10.96 -18.09
C SER A 56 -3.80 -9.51 -17.87
N GLY A 57 -4.28 -8.79 -18.89
CA GLY A 57 -4.46 -7.34 -18.81
C GLY A 57 -3.15 -6.53 -18.62
N TYR A 58 -2.01 -7.21 -18.46
CA TYR A 58 -0.69 -6.64 -18.23
C TYR A 58 0.31 -7.13 -19.29
N ASP A 59 1.12 -6.20 -19.82
CA ASP A 59 2.25 -6.54 -20.66
C ASP A 59 3.52 -6.48 -19.80
N VAL A 60 4.14 -7.64 -19.54
CA VAL A 60 5.35 -7.72 -18.70
C VAL A 60 6.54 -7.11 -19.45
N VAL A 61 7.21 -6.16 -18.81
CA VAL A 61 8.38 -5.45 -19.36
C VAL A 61 9.69 -6.08 -18.86
N GLY A 62 9.75 -6.43 -17.58
CA GLY A 62 10.97 -6.98 -16.98
C GLY A 62 10.81 -7.34 -15.51
N LYS A 63 11.86 -7.91 -14.94
CA LYS A 63 11.90 -8.30 -13.52
C LYS A 63 12.52 -7.19 -12.68
N LEU A 64 11.83 -6.79 -11.61
CA LEU A 64 12.33 -5.82 -10.63
C LEU A 64 12.99 -6.52 -9.45
N GLY A 65 12.46 -7.65 -9.01
CA GLY A 65 12.97 -8.36 -7.84
C GLY A 65 12.32 -9.73 -7.64
N GLN A 66 12.80 -10.46 -6.65
CA GLN A 66 12.25 -11.76 -6.27
C GLN A 66 12.46 -12.00 -4.78
N GLY A 67 11.40 -12.41 -4.10
CA GLY A 67 11.41 -12.82 -2.69
C GLY A 67 10.89 -14.25 -2.52
N GLY A 68 10.67 -14.64 -1.27
CA GLY A 68 10.20 -15.99 -0.92
C GLY A 68 8.80 -16.32 -1.46
N MET A 69 7.87 -15.36 -1.44
CA MET A 69 6.49 -15.58 -1.86
C MET A 69 6.27 -15.39 -3.38
N GLY A 70 7.17 -14.71 -4.09
CA GLY A 70 6.89 -14.37 -5.48
C GLY A 70 7.97 -13.57 -6.21
N VAL A 71 7.61 -13.17 -7.42
CA VAL A 71 8.42 -12.29 -8.27
C VAL A 71 7.73 -10.93 -8.39
N VAL A 72 8.50 -9.85 -8.40
CA VAL A 72 7.99 -8.50 -8.69
C VAL A 72 8.47 -8.13 -10.09
N LEU A 73 7.53 -7.80 -10.95
CA LEU A 73 7.75 -7.47 -12.35
C LEU A 73 7.39 -6.01 -12.61
N GLN A 74 8.09 -5.36 -13.52
CA GLN A 74 7.58 -4.14 -14.16
C GLN A 74 6.64 -4.59 -15.26
N ALA A 75 5.44 -4.03 -15.30
CA ALA A 75 4.46 -4.32 -16.32
C ALA A 75 3.73 -3.05 -16.77
N ARG A 76 3.18 -3.07 -17.98
CA ARG A 76 2.28 -2.05 -18.48
C ARG A 76 0.84 -2.55 -18.35
N GLN A 77 0.02 -1.90 -17.53
CA GLN A 77 -1.41 -2.16 -17.45
C GLN A 77 -2.09 -1.66 -18.73
N ARG A 78 -2.73 -2.56 -19.49
CA ARG A 78 -3.28 -2.23 -20.82
C ARG A 78 -4.43 -1.22 -20.75
N SER A 79 -5.36 -1.41 -19.81
CA SER A 79 -6.58 -0.58 -19.67
C SER A 79 -6.29 0.91 -19.41
N LEU A 80 -5.21 1.20 -18.68
CA LEU A 80 -4.82 2.57 -18.30
C LEU A 80 -3.55 3.04 -19.00
N ALA A 81 -2.95 2.20 -19.85
CA ALA A 81 -1.68 2.47 -20.53
C ALA A 81 -0.56 3.01 -19.59
N ARG A 82 -0.46 2.48 -18.37
CA ARG A 82 0.50 2.94 -17.35
C ARG A 82 1.43 1.82 -16.88
N HIS A 83 2.60 2.18 -16.37
CA HIS A 83 3.50 1.23 -15.73
C HIS A 83 3.10 0.98 -14.27
N VAL A 84 3.19 -0.29 -13.87
CA VAL A 84 2.91 -0.79 -12.52
C VAL A 84 4.02 -1.75 -12.09
N ALA A 85 4.18 -1.89 -10.77
CA ALA A 85 4.85 -3.05 -10.21
C ALA A 85 3.80 -4.16 -10.06
N LEU A 86 4.10 -5.35 -10.55
CA LEU A 86 3.21 -6.51 -10.54
C LEU A 86 3.88 -7.61 -9.72
N LYS A 87 3.40 -7.82 -8.49
CA LYS A 87 3.84 -8.94 -7.64
C LYS A 87 3.04 -10.17 -8.06
N ARG A 88 3.72 -11.26 -8.41
CA ARG A 88 3.08 -12.51 -8.85
C ARG A 88 3.50 -13.67 -7.95
N LEU A 89 2.53 -14.46 -7.54
CA LEU A 89 2.76 -15.67 -6.76
C LEU A 89 3.48 -16.72 -7.64
N ARG A 90 4.57 -17.29 -7.15
CA ARG A 90 5.34 -18.30 -7.92
C ARG A 90 4.98 -19.74 -7.57
N VAL A 91 4.55 -19.97 -6.34
CA VAL A 91 4.26 -21.31 -5.82
C VAL A 91 2.77 -21.36 -5.56
N ASP A 92 2.06 -22.10 -6.40
CA ASP A 92 0.61 -22.25 -6.29
C ASP A 92 0.25 -23.37 -5.30
N LYS A 93 0.54 -23.13 -4.01
CA LYS A 93 0.06 -23.95 -2.89
C LYS A 93 -1.01 -23.17 -2.15
N SER A 94 -2.02 -23.86 -1.63
CA SER A 94 -3.16 -23.25 -0.92
C SER A 94 -2.72 -22.28 0.19
N SER A 95 -1.74 -22.65 1.00
CA SER A 95 -1.19 -21.79 2.06
C SER A 95 -0.52 -20.52 1.52
N SER A 96 0.20 -20.62 0.39
CA SER A 96 0.84 -19.48 -0.27
C SER A 96 -0.17 -18.54 -0.91
N ARG A 97 -1.25 -19.08 -1.50
CA ARG A 97 -2.37 -18.27 -2.02
C ARG A 97 -3.05 -17.46 -0.91
N ALA A 98 -3.36 -18.11 0.21
CA ALA A 98 -3.99 -17.45 1.36
C ALA A 98 -3.10 -16.34 1.95
N GLN A 99 -1.79 -16.59 2.11
CA GLN A 99 -0.85 -15.56 2.55
C GLN A 99 -0.78 -14.38 1.57
N PHE A 100 -0.74 -14.66 0.26
CA PHE A 100 -0.70 -13.62 -0.78
C PHE A 100 -1.95 -12.73 -0.77
N VAL A 101 -3.14 -13.34 -0.69
CA VAL A 101 -4.40 -12.60 -0.62
C VAL A 101 -4.51 -11.82 0.69
N SER A 102 -4.12 -12.42 1.83
CA SER A 102 -4.10 -11.73 3.12
C SER A 102 -3.18 -10.50 3.09
N GLU A 103 -1.98 -10.61 2.50
CA GLU A 103 -1.07 -9.47 2.33
C GLU A 103 -1.72 -8.37 1.48
N ALA A 104 -2.32 -8.74 0.35
CA ALA A 104 -3.00 -7.81 -0.54
C ALA A 104 -4.17 -7.08 0.17
N GLN A 105 -4.96 -7.79 0.96
CA GLN A 105 -6.05 -7.21 1.75
C GLN A 105 -5.54 -6.26 2.83
N ILE A 106 -4.46 -6.62 3.56
CA ILE A 106 -3.85 -5.74 4.56
C ILE A 106 -3.37 -4.46 3.89
N CYS A 107 -2.62 -4.56 2.81
CA CYS A 107 -2.10 -3.41 2.08
C CYS A 107 -3.25 -2.54 1.51
N GLY A 108 -4.31 -3.18 0.99
CA GLY A 108 -5.50 -2.50 0.46
C GLY A 108 -6.31 -1.72 1.50
N ARG A 109 -6.26 -2.09 2.78
CA ARG A 109 -6.89 -1.33 3.88
C ARG A 109 -6.06 -0.14 4.33
N LEU A 110 -4.77 -0.11 4.00
CA LEU A 110 -3.84 0.90 4.47
C LEU A 110 -3.70 2.05 3.47
N GLU A 111 -4.76 2.85 3.33
CA GLU A 111 -4.75 4.06 2.51
C GLU A 111 -4.07 5.22 3.23
N HIS A 112 -2.76 5.38 3.05
CA HIS A 112 -1.98 6.43 3.69
C HIS A 112 -0.88 6.97 2.76
N PRO A 113 -0.52 8.26 2.81
CA PRO A 113 0.50 8.85 1.92
C PRO A 113 1.87 8.16 1.95
N HIS A 114 2.17 7.46 3.05
CA HIS A 114 3.43 6.75 3.26
C HIS A 114 3.29 5.22 3.26
N VAL A 115 2.19 4.68 2.75
CA VAL A 115 2.02 3.24 2.50
C VAL A 115 1.92 3.02 1.00
N LEU A 116 2.64 2.02 0.48
CA LEU A 116 2.68 1.75 -0.96
C LEU A 116 1.27 1.43 -1.49
N PRO A 117 0.71 2.23 -2.42
CA PRO A 117 -0.63 1.98 -2.92
C PRO A 117 -0.69 0.69 -3.74
N VAL A 118 -1.64 -0.17 -3.40
CA VAL A 118 -2.10 -1.27 -4.26
C VAL A 118 -3.23 -0.79 -5.17
N HIS A 119 -3.41 -1.46 -6.31
CA HIS A 119 -4.38 -1.07 -7.32
C HIS A 119 -5.43 -2.15 -7.54
N THR A 120 -4.98 -3.38 -7.82
CA THR A 120 -5.88 -4.52 -8.07
C THR A 120 -5.23 -5.81 -7.61
N LEU A 121 -6.05 -6.73 -7.11
CA LEU A 121 -5.70 -8.11 -6.83
C LEU A 121 -6.48 -8.97 -7.83
N ASP A 122 -5.77 -9.68 -8.69
CA ASP A 122 -6.34 -10.40 -9.82
C ASP A 122 -5.84 -11.86 -9.83
N ASN A 123 -6.55 -12.71 -10.56
CA ASN A 123 -6.09 -14.04 -10.96
C ASN A 123 -6.17 -14.12 -12.48
N ASP A 124 -5.03 -14.15 -13.17
CA ASP A 124 -4.97 -14.26 -14.62
C ASP A 124 -4.41 -15.63 -15.05
N GLN A 125 -4.18 -15.85 -16.36
CA GLN A 125 -3.63 -17.13 -16.83
C GLN A 125 -2.25 -17.47 -16.25
N ASP A 126 -1.53 -16.48 -15.72
CA ASP A 126 -0.23 -16.64 -15.08
C ASP A 126 -0.37 -16.72 -13.53
N GLY A 127 -1.61 -16.82 -13.01
CA GLY A 127 -1.95 -17.00 -11.61
C GLY A 127 -2.23 -15.70 -10.84
N LEU A 128 -2.25 -15.81 -9.51
CA LEU A 128 -2.51 -14.67 -8.62
C LEU A 128 -1.46 -13.58 -8.77
N CYS A 129 -1.94 -12.34 -8.97
CA CYS A 129 -1.10 -11.17 -9.07
C CYS A 129 -1.70 -9.96 -8.35
N LEU A 130 -0.82 -9.08 -7.87
CA LEU A 130 -1.15 -7.84 -7.18
C LEU A 130 -0.47 -6.70 -7.93
N ALA A 131 -1.27 -5.85 -8.58
CA ALA A 131 -0.79 -4.65 -9.21
C ALA A 131 -0.69 -3.53 -8.17
N MET A 132 0.46 -2.86 -8.13
CA MET A 132 0.74 -1.78 -7.19
C MET A 132 1.49 -0.64 -7.88
N LYS A 133 1.58 0.49 -7.18
CA LYS A 133 2.34 1.65 -7.67
C LYS A 133 3.77 1.24 -8.01
N LEU A 134 4.22 1.54 -9.22
CA LEU A 134 5.64 1.49 -9.55
C LEU A 134 6.33 2.72 -8.98
N VAL A 135 7.27 2.52 -8.06
CA VAL A 135 8.09 3.61 -7.50
C VAL A 135 9.43 3.62 -8.23
N THR A 136 9.74 4.73 -8.89
CA THR A 136 11.10 4.98 -9.42
C THR A 136 11.92 5.66 -8.31
N GLY A 137 13.08 5.10 -8.03
CA GLY A 137 13.93 5.51 -6.91
C GLY A 137 14.71 4.33 -6.35
N ALA A 138 15.05 4.39 -5.06
CA ALA A 138 15.85 3.38 -4.38
C ALA A 138 15.25 3.04 -3.01
N SER A 139 15.67 1.90 -2.42
CA SER A 139 15.28 1.61 -1.04
C SER A 139 16.02 2.54 -0.07
N TRP A 140 15.46 2.76 1.11
CA TRP A 140 16.14 3.51 2.17
C TRP A 140 17.46 2.83 2.53
N ALA A 141 17.52 1.49 2.52
CA ALA A 141 18.75 0.74 2.73
C ALA A 141 19.87 1.12 1.73
N ASP A 142 19.53 1.32 0.45
CA ASP A 142 20.52 1.63 -0.60
C ASP A 142 21.09 3.05 -0.45
N VAL A 143 20.29 3.98 0.07
CA VAL A 143 20.68 5.39 0.25
C VAL A 143 21.18 5.71 1.66
N LEU A 144 20.94 4.82 2.62
CA LEU A 144 21.38 4.96 4.01
C LEU A 144 22.90 4.81 4.09
N ARG A 145 23.58 5.95 4.01
CA ARG A 145 25.04 6.07 4.14
C ARG A 145 25.36 6.92 5.34
N ASP A 146 26.40 6.56 6.09
CA ASP A 146 26.84 7.32 7.24
C ASP A 146 27.51 8.63 6.79
N ARG A 147 26.69 9.67 6.62
CA ARG A 147 27.08 10.99 6.14
C ARG A 147 26.37 12.06 6.95
N PRO A 148 27.08 12.93 7.69
CA PRO A 148 26.46 13.97 8.53
C PRO A 148 25.47 14.86 7.79
N GLU A 149 25.74 15.19 6.52
CA GLU A 149 24.91 16.02 5.66
C GLU A 149 23.56 15.38 5.28
N ALA A 150 23.47 14.05 5.28
CA ALA A 150 22.25 13.31 4.96
C ALA A 150 21.32 13.11 6.17
N ARG A 151 21.75 13.52 7.38
CA ARG A 151 20.97 13.31 8.62
C ARG A 151 19.57 13.91 8.55
N ALA A 152 19.43 15.11 7.99
CA ALA A 152 18.11 15.76 7.88
C ALA A 152 17.16 14.98 6.97
N GLU A 153 17.66 14.45 5.86
CA GLU A 153 16.90 13.61 4.92
C GLU A 153 16.46 12.30 5.59
N HIS A 154 17.36 11.62 6.31
CA HIS A 154 17.01 10.39 7.02
C HIS A 154 15.99 10.61 8.14
N LEU A 155 16.02 11.77 8.82
CA LEU A 155 14.98 12.14 9.79
C LEU A 155 13.62 12.38 9.13
N GLN A 156 13.58 12.92 7.90
CA GLN A 156 12.34 13.07 7.13
C GLN A 156 11.78 11.70 6.74
N ILE A 157 12.64 10.78 6.27
CA ILE A 157 12.25 9.40 5.95
C ILE A 157 11.71 8.70 7.21
N LEU A 158 12.44 8.77 8.32
CA LEU A 158 12.00 8.17 9.58
C LEU A 158 10.65 8.73 10.04
N ARG A 159 10.44 10.05 9.95
CA ARG A 159 9.16 10.66 10.29
C ARG A 159 8.02 10.11 9.43
N ALA A 160 8.22 10.00 8.12
CA ALA A 160 7.23 9.43 7.21
C ALA A 160 6.89 7.97 7.56
N VAL A 161 7.90 7.17 7.91
CA VAL A 161 7.74 5.79 8.40
C VAL A 161 6.94 5.77 9.71
N CYS A 162 7.25 6.64 10.68
CA CYS A 162 6.51 6.71 11.94
C CYS A 162 5.02 7.05 11.71
N LEU A 163 4.71 7.98 10.80
CA LEU A 163 3.32 8.31 10.46
C LEU A 163 2.59 7.12 9.82
N ALA A 164 3.26 6.35 8.95
CA ALA A 164 2.69 5.12 8.39
C ALA A 164 2.42 4.07 9.47
N MET A 165 3.34 3.89 10.44
CA MET A 165 3.17 2.94 11.53
C MET A 165 2.07 3.37 12.51
N GLU A 166 2.02 4.65 12.88
CA GLU A 166 0.93 5.21 13.69
C GLU A 166 -0.43 4.93 13.03
N TYR A 167 -0.54 5.20 11.73
CA TYR A 167 -1.76 4.96 10.95
C TYR A 167 -2.16 3.47 10.94
N ALA A 168 -1.20 2.56 10.77
CA ALA A 168 -1.44 1.12 10.74
C ALA A 168 -1.80 0.57 12.14
N HIS A 169 -1.08 1.00 13.18
CA HIS A 169 -1.32 0.57 14.56
C HIS A 169 -2.70 1.02 15.06
N ALA A 170 -3.15 2.22 14.71
CA ALA A 170 -4.50 2.70 15.02
C ALA A 170 -5.62 1.86 14.35
N ARG A 171 -5.27 0.94 13.44
CA ARG A 171 -6.18 -0.02 12.78
C ARG A 171 -5.91 -1.46 13.21
N GLY A 172 -5.15 -1.66 14.29
CA GLY A 172 -4.80 -2.98 14.77
C GLY A 172 -3.87 -3.74 13.81
N ILE A 173 -3.08 -3.07 12.97
CA ILE A 173 -2.18 -3.76 12.01
C ILE A 173 -0.72 -3.55 12.42
N LEU A 174 -0.01 -4.65 12.71
CA LEU A 174 1.44 -4.63 12.94
C LEU A 174 2.20 -4.99 11.66
N HIS A 175 3.22 -4.23 11.29
CA HIS A 175 4.05 -4.51 10.10
C HIS A 175 4.93 -5.76 10.27
N ARG A 176 5.55 -5.95 11.44
CA ARG A 176 6.44 -7.07 11.85
C ARG A 176 7.73 -7.33 11.05
N ASP A 177 7.92 -6.72 9.88
CA ASP A 177 9.21 -6.72 9.14
C ASP A 177 9.65 -5.30 8.74
N LEU A 178 9.56 -4.34 9.66
CA LEU A 178 9.97 -2.95 9.37
C LEU A 178 11.50 -2.84 9.38
N LYS A 179 12.08 -2.47 8.23
CA LYS A 179 13.52 -2.25 8.03
C LYS A 179 13.75 -1.28 6.86
N PRO A 180 14.94 -0.66 6.74
CA PRO A 180 15.22 0.27 5.63
C PRO A 180 15.04 -0.31 4.23
N ALA A 181 15.24 -1.62 4.04
CA ALA A 181 15.01 -2.28 2.75
C ALA A 181 13.52 -2.33 2.34
N ASN A 182 12.60 -2.15 3.30
CA ASN A 182 11.14 -2.15 3.10
C ASN A 182 10.57 -0.72 3.06
N VAL A 183 11.43 0.28 2.81
CA VAL A 183 11.04 1.68 2.62
C VAL A 183 11.58 2.14 1.28
N MET A 184 10.71 2.56 0.36
CA MET A 184 11.11 3.14 -0.92
C MET A 184 11.16 4.66 -0.84
N VAL A 185 12.26 5.24 -1.34
CA VAL A 185 12.44 6.68 -1.53
C VAL A 185 12.36 6.95 -3.03
N GLY A 186 11.32 7.67 -3.43
CA GLY A 186 11.05 7.98 -4.83
C GLY A 186 11.76 9.25 -5.31
N ASP A 187 12.01 9.33 -6.62
CA ASP A 187 12.76 10.42 -7.25
C ASP A 187 12.15 11.82 -7.03
N TYR A 188 10.87 11.90 -6.67
CA TYR A 188 10.14 13.14 -6.44
C TYR A 188 9.74 13.31 -4.97
N GLY A 189 10.56 12.78 -4.05
CA GLY A 189 10.38 12.93 -2.60
C GLY A 189 9.28 12.07 -2.00
N GLN A 190 8.77 11.08 -2.74
CA GLN A 190 7.81 10.13 -2.17
C GLN A 190 8.52 9.17 -1.22
N ILE A 191 7.88 8.82 -0.12
CA ILE A 191 8.38 7.82 0.84
C ILE A 191 7.25 6.83 1.08
N TYR A 192 7.50 5.55 0.79
CA TYR A 192 6.50 4.48 0.96
C TYR A 192 7.07 3.33 1.78
N VAL A 193 6.34 2.93 2.82
CA VAL A 193 6.53 1.65 3.50
C VAL A 193 5.84 0.55 2.69
N MET A 194 6.54 -0.56 2.50
CA MET A 194 6.12 -1.71 1.69
C MET A 194 6.39 -3.04 2.40
N ASP A 195 5.93 -4.14 1.80
CA ASP A 195 6.10 -5.52 2.29
C ASP A 195 5.40 -5.81 3.62
N TRP A 196 4.07 -5.69 3.59
CA TRP A 196 3.17 -6.06 4.68
C TRP A 196 2.92 -7.57 4.75
N GLY A 197 3.77 -8.40 4.12
CA GLY A 197 3.57 -9.83 3.93
C GLY A 197 3.56 -10.66 5.22
N VAL A 198 4.15 -10.13 6.28
CA VAL A 198 4.06 -10.71 7.62
C VAL A 198 3.18 -9.86 8.53
N ALA A 199 2.34 -8.96 8.04
CA ALA A 199 1.51 -8.17 8.93
C ALA A 199 0.40 -9.02 9.57
N VAL A 200 0.03 -8.69 10.81
CA VAL A 200 -1.05 -9.36 11.55
C VAL A 200 -1.99 -8.32 12.12
N ALA A 201 -3.28 -8.63 12.03
CA ALA A 201 -4.33 -7.92 12.75
C ALA A 201 -4.28 -8.34 14.23
N PHE A 202 -4.26 -7.37 15.14
CA PHE A 202 -4.39 -7.58 16.57
C PHE A 202 -5.61 -6.80 17.06
N ASP A 203 -6.40 -7.41 17.94
CA ASP A 203 -7.42 -6.71 18.70
C ASP A 203 -6.80 -6.18 19.99
N ASP A 204 -7.14 -4.93 20.33
CA ASP A 204 -6.72 -4.28 21.58
C ASP A 204 -7.68 -4.62 22.76
N ASP A 205 -8.54 -5.63 22.60
CA ASP A 205 -9.55 -6.03 23.60
C ASP A 205 -8.97 -6.85 24.79
N ALA A 206 -7.72 -6.59 25.17
CA ALA A 206 -7.06 -7.20 26.33
C ALA A 206 -6.74 -6.20 27.45
N ALA A 207 -7.48 -5.09 27.52
CA ALA A 207 -7.41 -4.14 28.63
C ALA A 207 -8.82 -3.69 29.06
N ASP A 208 -9.54 -4.58 29.76
CA ASP A 208 -10.40 -4.27 30.91
C ASP A 208 -10.61 -5.52 31.79
#